data_AF-A0A366ZFK2-F1
#
_entry.id   AF-A0A366ZFK2-F1
#
_cell.length_a   1.000
_cell.length_b   1.000
_cell.length_c   1.000
_cell.angle_alpha   90.00
_cell.angle_beta   90.00
_cell.angle_gamma   90.00
#
_symmetry.space_group_name_H-M   'P 1'
#
loop_
_entity.id
_entity.type
_entity.pdbx_description
1 polymer ?
#
loop_
_entity_poly.entity_id
_entity_poly.type
_entity_poly.pdbx_seq_one_letter_code
_entity_poly.pdbx_strand_id
1 'polypeptide(L)'
;MKDPVPLPPRRRTPCPPPLASSRWAPARGRSPGTGPFELAAGPCTGAEAALLLLADGRLPAGGHAHSGGLEPTVAAGGVHDVASLEDFLRGRAATSGTVAAAFAAAACASLTRGDLAALGALDAELDARTPSPALRATSRKLGRQLLRGMRVIRSHPCWDQLGAGPHHPVVLGAACAVSGLPPRAAALAAVHDAVAGPATAAVRLLGLDPFATHAALARLGPLLDEVAADADRHAAADPADLPASSTPLLDLAAQQHATWEVRLFAS
;
A
#
# COMPACT_ATOMS: atom_id res chain seq x y z
N MET A 1 -30.58 -13.60 70.64
CA MET A 1 -30.94 -14.99 70.29
C MET A 1 -31.50 -15.01 68.87
N LYS A 2 -30.62 -15.29 67.89
CA LYS A 2 -30.96 -15.80 66.55
C LYS A 2 -29.64 -16.27 65.93
N ASP A 3 -29.46 -17.57 65.90
CA ASP A 3 -28.26 -18.24 65.39
C ASP A 3 -28.11 -18.03 63.86
N PRO A 4 -26.89 -17.99 63.31
CA PRO A 4 -26.68 -17.92 61.88
C PRO A 4 -26.93 -19.29 61.21
N VAL A 5 -27.66 -19.24 60.09
CA VAL A 5 -28.01 -20.39 59.23
C VAL A 5 -26.76 -20.96 58.54
N PRO A 6 -26.58 -22.29 58.46
CA PRO A 6 -25.42 -22.88 57.81
C PRO A 6 -25.54 -22.87 56.27
N LEU A 7 -24.45 -22.56 55.57
CA LEU A 7 -24.36 -22.65 54.11
C LEU A 7 -24.24 -24.11 53.64
N PRO A 8 -24.84 -24.47 52.49
CA PRO A 8 -24.76 -25.83 51.96
C PRO A 8 -23.37 -26.14 51.35
N PRO A 9 -22.97 -27.42 51.30
CA PRO A 9 -21.65 -27.82 50.80
C PRO A 9 -21.52 -27.65 49.29
N ARG A 10 -20.36 -27.12 48.84
CA ARG A 10 -20.00 -26.98 47.43
C ARG A 10 -19.82 -28.37 46.79
N ARG A 11 -20.62 -28.67 45.77
CA ARG A 11 -20.40 -29.85 44.90
C ARG A 11 -19.14 -29.64 44.07
N ARG A 12 -18.17 -30.56 44.16
CA ARG A 12 -17.00 -30.62 43.28
C ARG A 12 -17.43 -31.22 41.94
N THR A 13 -17.31 -30.48 40.86
CA THR A 13 -17.39 -31.01 39.50
C THR A 13 -16.11 -31.82 39.18
N PRO A 14 -16.19 -32.97 38.48
CA PRO A 14 -15.00 -33.72 38.10
C PRO A 14 -14.20 -32.99 37.01
N CYS A 15 -12.88 -33.05 37.13
CA CYS A 15 -11.92 -32.56 36.13
C CYS A 15 -11.94 -33.50 34.90
N PRO A 16 -11.92 -32.99 33.65
CA PRO A 16 -11.79 -33.84 32.48
C PRO A 16 -10.40 -34.51 32.41
N PRO A 17 -10.28 -35.70 31.81
CA PRO A 17 -9.00 -36.41 31.70
C PRO A 17 -8.03 -35.67 30.75
N PRO A 18 -6.70 -35.81 30.95
CA PRO A 18 -5.72 -35.20 30.07
C PRO A 18 -5.74 -35.85 28.68
N LEU A 19 -5.67 -35.02 27.64
CA LEU A 19 -5.53 -35.46 26.26
C LEU A 19 -4.24 -36.28 26.10
N ALA A 20 -4.36 -37.47 25.52
CA ALA A 20 -3.24 -38.35 25.22
C ALA A 20 -2.21 -37.62 24.35
N SER A 21 -0.97 -37.56 24.83
CA SER A 21 0.16 -37.03 24.08
C SER A 21 0.49 -37.98 22.93
N SER A 22 0.10 -37.60 21.71
CA SER A 22 0.63 -38.23 20.51
C SER A 22 2.12 -37.90 20.42
N ARG A 23 2.96 -38.89 20.76
CA ARG A 23 4.41 -38.83 20.58
C ARG A 23 4.70 -38.66 19.09
N TRP A 24 5.08 -37.45 18.70
CA TRP A 24 5.69 -37.20 17.40
C TRP A 24 7.11 -37.77 17.45
N ALA A 25 7.33 -38.90 16.76
CA ALA A 25 8.66 -39.46 16.58
C ALA A 25 9.35 -38.72 15.41
N PRO A 26 10.55 -38.15 15.58
CA PRO A 26 11.24 -37.53 14.46
C PRO A 26 11.78 -38.61 13.53
N ALA A 27 11.40 -38.53 12.26
CA ALA A 27 12.06 -39.26 11.19
C ALA A 27 13.54 -38.85 11.16
N ARG A 28 14.43 -39.83 11.26
CA ARG A 28 15.87 -39.62 11.07
C ARG A 28 16.13 -39.31 9.60
N GLY A 29 16.85 -38.23 9.33
CA GLY A 29 17.59 -38.05 8.08
C GLY A 29 17.16 -36.88 7.22
N ARG A 30 17.72 -35.70 7.51
CA ARG A 30 18.47 -34.84 6.58
C ARG A 30 18.82 -33.55 7.32
N SER A 31 20.09 -33.16 7.27
CA SER A 31 20.58 -31.88 7.79
C SER A 31 19.82 -30.73 7.14
N PRO A 32 19.35 -29.72 7.88
CA PRO A 32 18.78 -28.53 7.26
C PRO A 32 19.93 -27.72 6.68
N GLY A 33 20.00 -27.64 5.35
CA GLY A 33 20.83 -26.66 4.67
C GLY A 33 20.34 -25.27 5.04
N THR A 34 21.24 -24.47 5.60
CA THR A 34 21.13 -23.01 5.70
C THR A 34 21.17 -22.42 4.29
N GLY A 35 20.01 -22.06 3.76
CA GLY A 35 19.87 -21.25 2.56
C GLY A 35 18.51 -20.54 2.59
N PRO A 36 18.43 -19.24 2.26
CA PRO A 36 17.14 -18.57 2.13
C PRO A 36 16.39 -19.19 0.95
N PHE A 37 15.07 -19.30 1.09
CA PHE A 37 14.09 -19.81 0.13
C PHE A 37 14.43 -19.44 -1.33
N GLU A 38 15.17 -20.30 -2.04
CA GLU A 38 15.44 -20.13 -3.47
C GLU A 38 14.25 -20.71 -4.23
N LEU A 39 13.22 -19.88 -4.43
CA LEU A 39 12.11 -20.21 -5.32
C LEU A 39 12.65 -20.21 -6.75
N ALA A 40 12.71 -21.41 -7.34
CA ALA A 40 13.11 -21.63 -8.72
C ALA A 40 12.34 -20.70 -9.68
N ALA A 41 13.07 -20.12 -10.65
CA ALA A 41 12.57 -19.24 -11.70
C ALA A 41 11.74 -20.00 -12.75
N GLY A 42 10.61 -20.58 -12.35
CA GLY A 42 9.55 -21.05 -13.23
C GLY A 42 8.50 -19.95 -13.46
N PRO A 43 7.67 -20.03 -14.53
CA PRO A 43 6.57 -19.08 -14.74
C PRO A 43 5.67 -19.10 -13.50
N CYS A 44 5.54 -17.95 -12.85
CA CYS A 44 4.87 -17.82 -11.55
C CYS A 44 3.35 -17.99 -11.67
N THR A 45 2.87 -19.24 -11.71
CA THR A 45 1.51 -19.56 -11.28
C THR A 45 1.42 -19.31 -9.77
N GLY A 46 1.14 -18.07 -9.37
CA GLY A 46 1.08 -17.66 -7.95
C GLY A 46 1.26 -16.17 -7.64
N ALA A 47 1.27 -15.28 -8.63
CA ALA A 47 1.55 -13.85 -8.41
C ALA A 47 0.41 -13.09 -7.67
N GLU A 48 -0.83 -13.60 -7.71
CA GLU A 48 -2.00 -12.94 -7.08
C GLU A 48 -1.84 -12.70 -5.58
N ALA A 49 -1.26 -13.67 -4.85
CA ALA A 49 -0.98 -13.51 -3.42
C ALA A 49 0.04 -12.41 -3.14
N ALA A 50 1.00 -12.18 -4.06
CA ALA A 50 1.96 -11.08 -3.92
C ALA A 50 1.28 -9.72 -4.11
N LEU A 51 0.27 -9.62 -4.99
CA LEU A 51 -0.53 -8.40 -5.11
C LEU A 51 -1.26 -8.09 -3.81
N LEU A 52 -1.86 -9.11 -3.18
CA LEU A 52 -2.52 -8.95 -1.88
C LEU A 52 -1.54 -8.50 -0.79
N LEU A 53 -0.31 -9.02 -0.77
CA LEU A 53 0.73 -8.58 0.16
C LEU A 53 1.14 -7.13 -0.07
N LEU A 54 1.34 -6.73 -1.34
CA LEU A 54 1.80 -5.40 -1.70
C LEU A 54 0.72 -4.33 -1.48
N ALA A 55 -0.55 -4.67 -1.70
CA ALA A 55 -1.71 -3.82 -1.43
C ALA A 55 -2.21 -3.93 0.01
N ASP A 56 -1.61 -4.78 0.85
CA ASP A 56 -2.00 -4.90 2.25
C ASP A 56 -1.65 -3.61 2.98
N GLY A 57 -2.68 -2.90 3.43
CA GLY A 57 -2.52 -1.70 4.24
C GLY A 57 -1.76 -1.92 5.54
N ARG A 58 -1.38 -3.15 5.94
CA ARG A 58 -0.53 -3.49 7.09
C ARG A 58 0.93 -3.72 6.73
N LEU A 59 1.27 -3.73 5.43
CA LEU A 59 2.67 -3.80 4.98
C LEU A 59 3.43 -2.62 5.62
N PRO A 60 4.61 -2.82 6.23
CA PRO A 60 5.34 -1.77 6.94
C PRO A 60 6.05 -0.78 5.99
N ALA A 61 5.35 -0.32 4.94
CA ALA A 61 5.75 0.70 3.99
C ALA A 61 5.37 2.14 4.44
N GLY A 62 4.69 2.28 5.58
CA GLY A 62 4.41 3.58 6.21
C GLY A 62 3.16 4.31 5.71
N GLY A 63 2.39 3.74 4.77
CA GLY A 63 1.21 4.39 4.18
C GLY A 63 0.15 4.84 5.20
N HIS A 64 -0.14 4.03 6.21
CA HIS A 64 -1.12 4.31 7.28
C HIS A 64 -0.92 5.61 8.07
N ALA A 65 0.30 6.15 8.08
CA ALA A 65 0.67 7.38 8.78
C ALA A 65 0.42 8.64 7.94
N HIS A 66 0.00 8.50 6.68
CA HIS A 66 -0.23 9.59 5.74
C HIS A 66 -1.72 9.65 5.36
N SER A 67 -2.31 10.85 5.39
CA SER A 67 -3.72 11.05 4.99
C SER A 67 -3.89 11.22 3.48
N GLY A 68 -2.78 11.45 2.77
CA GLY A 68 -2.80 11.76 1.34
C GLY A 68 -3.46 13.12 1.06
N GLY A 69 -3.26 14.13 1.91
CA GLY A 69 -3.92 15.44 1.76
C GLY A 69 -5.40 15.45 2.15
N LEU A 70 -5.94 14.37 2.72
CA LEU A 70 -7.31 14.38 3.24
C LEU A 70 -7.43 15.28 4.48
N GLU A 71 -6.47 15.21 5.41
CA GLU A 71 -6.51 16.01 6.64
C GLU A 71 -6.65 17.53 6.37
N PRO A 72 -5.83 18.16 5.52
CA PRO A 72 -6.02 19.57 5.16
C PRO A 72 -7.32 19.83 4.40
N THR A 73 -7.79 18.88 3.59
CA THR A 73 -9.06 19.03 2.87
C THR A 73 -10.27 18.99 3.81
N VAL A 74 -10.23 18.13 4.83
CA VAL A 74 -11.24 18.07 5.90
C VAL A 74 -11.24 19.37 6.71
N ALA A 75 -10.07 19.87 7.11
CA ALA A 75 -9.99 21.12 7.86
C ALA A 75 -10.50 22.33 7.06
N ALA A 76 -10.35 22.30 5.73
CA ALA A 76 -10.92 23.30 4.82
C ALA A 76 -12.43 23.10 4.54
N GLY A 77 -13.07 22.07 5.11
CA GLY A 77 -14.49 21.75 4.90
C GLY A 77 -14.81 21.05 3.58
N GLY A 78 -13.80 20.74 2.76
CA GLY A 78 -13.96 20.11 1.44
C GLY A 78 -14.41 18.65 1.51
N VAL A 79 -14.16 17.97 2.63
CA VAL A 79 -14.69 16.64 2.93
C VAL A 79 -15.26 16.63 4.33
N HIS A 80 -16.53 16.24 4.47
CA HIS A 80 -17.26 16.31 5.75
C HIS A 80 -18.22 15.14 5.96
N ASP A 81 -18.45 14.31 4.95
CA ASP A 81 -19.30 13.11 5.01
C ASP A 81 -18.83 12.05 4.00
N VAL A 82 -19.57 10.94 3.89
CA VAL A 82 -19.22 9.82 2.99
C VAL A 82 -19.34 10.21 1.51
N ALA A 83 -20.29 11.09 1.16
CA ALA A 83 -20.49 11.51 -0.22
C ALA A 83 -19.34 12.39 -0.71
N SER A 84 -19.00 13.43 0.06
CA SER A 84 -17.85 14.29 -0.21
C SER A 84 -16.51 13.54 -0.16
N LEU A 85 -16.39 12.50 0.68
CA LEU A 85 -15.24 11.59 0.65
C LEU A 85 -15.18 10.84 -0.68
N GLU A 86 -16.28 10.27 -1.15
CA GLU A 86 -16.32 9.54 -2.42
C GLU A 86 -15.90 10.44 -3.60
N ASP A 87 -16.37 11.68 -3.63
CA ASP A 87 -15.96 12.68 -4.63
C ASP A 87 -14.46 13.00 -4.56
N PHE A 88 -13.93 13.19 -3.34
CA PHE A 88 -12.49 13.38 -3.12
C PHE A 88 -11.67 12.19 -3.63
N LEU A 89 -12.09 10.96 -3.33
CA LEU A 89 -11.40 9.74 -3.76
C LEU A 89 -11.44 9.56 -5.28
N ARG A 90 -12.58 9.86 -5.93
CA ARG A 90 -12.70 9.83 -7.40
C ARG A 90 -11.76 10.84 -8.04
N GLY A 91 -11.77 12.08 -7.56
CA GLY A 91 -10.88 13.14 -8.03
C GLY A 91 -9.42 12.75 -7.88
N ARG A 92 -9.05 12.18 -6.72
CA ARG A 92 -7.69 11.70 -6.46
C ARG A 92 -7.26 10.56 -7.39
N ALA A 93 -8.13 9.56 -7.61
CA ALA A 93 -7.86 8.45 -8.52
C ALA A 93 -7.65 8.93 -9.97
N ALA A 94 -8.52 9.83 -10.45
CA ALA A 94 -8.49 10.37 -11.81
C ALA A 94 -7.31 11.33 -12.09
N THR A 95 -6.53 11.68 -11.07
CA THR A 95 -5.44 12.67 -11.18
C THR A 95 -4.13 12.10 -10.64
N SER A 96 -3.76 12.39 -9.39
CA SER A 96 -2.53 11.87 -8.76
C SER A 96 -2.46 10.34 -8.74
N GLY A 97 -3.59 9.65 -8.62
CA GLY A 97 -3.68 8.20 -8.71
C GLY A 97 -3.38 7.67 -10.12
N THR A 98 -3.82 8.38 -11.16
CA THR A 98 -3.53 8.05 -12.57
C THR A 98 -2.03 8.18 -12.86
N VAL A 99 -1.41 9.27 -12.38
CA VAL A 99 0.05 9.44 -12.50
C VAL A 99 0.77 8.32 -11.73
N ALA A 100 0.41 8.05 -10.48
CA ALA A 100 1.02 6.96 -9.71
C ALA A 100 0.87 5.59 -10.40
N ALA A 101 -0.32 5.30 -10.94
CA ALA A 101 -0.59 4.06 -11.66
C ALA A 101 0.27 3.91 -12.91
N ALA A 102 0.37 4.96 -13.74
CA ALA A 102 1.18 4.95 -14.95
C ALA A 102 2.66 4.71 -14.66
N PHE A 103 3.21 5.39 -13.65
CA PHE A 103 4.62 5.22 -13.28
C PHE A 103 4.91 3.88 -12.63
N ALA A 104 3.98 3.32 -11.85
CA ALA A 104 4.11 1.96 -11.33
C ALA A 104 4.06 0.91 -12.45
N ALA A 105 3.14 1.06 -13.41
CA ALA A 105 3.06 0.19 -14.59
C ALA A 105 4.34 0.25 -15.42
N ALA A 106 4.82 1.46 -15.72
CA ALA A 106 6.03 1.66 -16.52
C ALA A 106 7.28 1.10 -15.82
N ALA A 107 7.44 1.33 -14.51
CA ALA A 107 8.55 0.76 -13.75
C ALA A 107 8.51 -0.78 -13.73
N CYS A 108 7.31 -1.36 -13.59
CA CYS A 108 7.12 -2.81 -13.69
C CYS A 108 7.53 -3.31 -15.07
N ALA A 109 7.01 -2.71 -16.15
CA ALA A 109 7.27 -3.14 -17.52
C ALA A 109 8.74 -3.01 -17.92
N SER A 110 9.40 -1.90 -17.55
CA SER A 110 10.83 -1.70 -17.80
C SER A 110 11.67 -2.76 -17.10
N LEU A 111 11.38 -3.06 -15.83
CA LEU A 111 12.10 -4.10 -15.11
C LEU A 111 11.84 -5.50 -15.68
N THR A 112 10.61 -5.82 -16.07
CA THR A 112 10.28 -7.08 -16.75
C THR A 112 11.04 -7.26 -18.06
N ARG A 113 11.33 -6.16 -18.79
CA ARG A 113 12.16 -6.18 -20.00
C ARG A 113 13.68 -6.17 -19.72
N GLY A 114 14.09 -6.09 -18.45
CA GLY A 114 15.49 -5.99 -18.05
C GLY A 114 16.11 -4.59 -18.21
N ASP A 115 15.30 -3.57 -18.45
CA ASP A 115 15.74 -2.18 -18.57
C ASP A 115 15.78 -1.50 -17.19
N LEU A 116 16.85 -1.80 -16.46
CA LEU A 116 17.11 -1.23 -15.15
C LEU A 116 17.41 0.27 -15.20
N ALA A 117 17.99 0.76 -16.30
CA ALA A 117 18.39 2.15 -16.46
C ALA A 117 17.18 3.08 -16.58
N ALA A 118 16.07 2.60 -17.15
CA ALA A 118 14.82 3.36 -17.24
C ALA A 118 14.21 3.73 -15.88
N LEU A 119 14.53 3.02 -14.79
CA LEU A 119 13.97 3.33 -13.47
C LEU A 119 14.40 4.71 -12.96
N GLY A 120 15.62 5.14 -13.26
CA GLY A 120 16.10 6.48 -12.92
C GLY A 120 15.40 7.58 -13.71
N ALA A 121 15.16 7.36 -15.00
CA ALA A 121 14.40 8.29 -15.84
C ALA A 121 12.95 8.43 -15.37
N LEU A 122 12.29 7.31 -15.03
CA LEU A 122 10.95 7.31 -14.45
C LEU A 122 10.89 8.05 -13.10
N ASP A 123 11.90 7.91 -12.24
CA ASP A 123 11.97 8.66 -10.98
C ASP A 123 12.07 10.17 -11.22
N ALA A 124 12.89 10.59 -12.17
CA ALA A 124 13.07 12.01 -12.52
C ALA A 124 11.81 12.61 -13.16
N GLU A 125 11.17 11.89 -14.08
CA GLU A 125 9.92 12.31 -14.72
C GLU A 125 8.76 12.42 -13.70
N LEU A 126 8.73 11.53 -12.68
CA LEU A 126 7.74 11.62 -11.60
C LEU A 126 8.03 12.78 -10.63
N ASP A 127 9.30 13.05 -10.34
CA ASP A 127 9.71 14.20 -9.54
C ASP A 127 9.23 15.51 -10.19
N ALA A 128 9.45 15.66 -11.50
CA ALA A 128 9.00 16.80 -12.29
C ALA A 128 7.46 16.95 -12.31
N ARG A 129 6.72 15.84 -12.35
CA ARG A 129 5.24 15.80 -12.27
C ARG A 129 4.69 15.93 -10.85
N THR A 130 5.54 16.12 -9.85
CA THR A 130 5.14 16.34 -8.46
C THR A 130 5.60 17.73 -8.00
N PRO A 131 4.90 18.82 -8.36
CA PRO A 131 5.38 20.19 -8.13
C PRO A 131 5.56 20.53 -6.65
N SER A 132 4.73 19.98 -5.77
CA SER A 132 4.77 20.23 -4.32
C SER A 132 5.97 19.56 -3.65
N PRO A 133 6.93 20.31 -3.06
CA PRO A 133 8.05 19.74 -2.31
C PRO A 133 7.63 18.79 -1.17
N ALA A 134 6.50 19.06 -0.52
CA ALA A 134 5.97 18.25 0.57
C ALA A 134 5.50 16.89 0.05
N LEU A 135 4.81 16.87 -1.10
CA LEU A 135 4.41 15.61 -1.74
C LEU A 135 5.62 14.83 -2.26
N ARG A 136 6.64 15.49 -2.82
CA ARG A 136 7.90 14.83 -3.19
C ARG A 136 8.56 14.18 -1.98
N ALA A 137 8.69 14.92 -0.88
CA ALA A 137 9.29 14.40 0.36
C ALA A 137 8.51 13.19 0.91
N THR A 138 7.18 13.24 0.92
CA THR A 138 6.31 12.13 1.31
C THR A 138 6.48 10.92 0.39
N SER A 139 6.41 11.11 -0.92
CA SER A 139 6.54 10.03 -1.91
C SER A 139 7.89 9.33 -1.81
N ARG A 140 8.98 10.10 -1.67
CA ARG A 140 10.34 9.55 -1.47
C ARG A 140 10.48 8.85 -0.11
N LYS A 141 9.82 9.35 0.95
CA LYS A 141 9.80 8.69 2.27
C LYS A 141 9.11 7.33 2.20
N LEU A 142 7.94 7.26 1.58
CA LEU A 142 7.21 6.01 1.37
C LEU A 142 8.00 5.04 0.48
N GLY A 143 8.61 5.53 -0.60
CA GLY A 143 9.46 4.71 -1.47
C GLY A 143 10.65 4.08 -0.72
N ARG A 144 11.33 4.84 0.16
CA ARG A 144 12.40 4.29 1.01
C ARG A 144 11.90 3.20 1.95
N GLN A 145 10.72 3.37 2.55
CA GLN A 145 10.17 2.36 3.46
C GLN A 145 9.75 1.09 2.71
N LEU A 146 9.09 1.23 1.56
CA LEU A 146 8.75 0.10 0.71
C LEU A 146 10.00 -0.63 0.23
N LEU A 147 11.03 0.10 -0.24
CA LEU A 147 12.30 -0.48 -0.68
C LEU A 147 12.99 -1.27 0.45
N ARG A 148 12.98 -0.74 1.68
CA ARG A 148 13.50 -1.43 2.86
C ARG A 148 12.74 -2.73 3.13
N GLY A 149 11.41 -2.71 3.06
CA GLY A 149 10.58 -3.90 3.20
C GLY A 149 10.88 -4.94 2.12
N MET A 150 10.92 -4.51 0.86
CA MET A 150 11.14 -5.39 -0.29
C MET A 150 12.52 -6.03 -0.29
N ARG A 151 13.58 -5.33 0.15
CA ARG A 151 14.92 -5.92 0.32
C ARG A 151 14.93 -7.10 1.29
N VAL A 152 14.05 -7.11 2.29
CA VAL A 152 13.89 -8.24 3.23
C VAL A 152 13.04 -9.35 2.63
N ILE A 153 11.96 -8.99 1.92
CA ILE A 153 11.02 -9.95 1.34
C ILE A 153 11.65 -10.72 0.17
N ARG A 154 12.33 -10.03 -0.75
CA ARG A 154 12.95 -10.62 -1.94
C ARG A 154 14.20 -9.86 -2.38
N SER A 155 15.35 -10.54 -2.34
CA SER A 155 16.60 -9.99 -2.87
C SER A 155 16.53 -9.88 -4.39
N HIS A 156 16.94 -8.74 -4.95
CA HIS A 156 17.01 -8.50 -6.39
C HIS A 156 18.01 -7.37 -6.70
N PRO A 157 18.82 -7.45 -7.77
CA PRO A 157 19.80 -6.41 -8.12
C PRO A 157 19.20 -5.03 -8.45
N CYS A 158 17.92 -4.97 -8.82
CA CYS A 158 17.26 -3.70 -9.15
C CYS A 158 17.20 -2.73 -7.98
N TRP A 159 17.25 -3.23 -6.74
CA TRP A 159 17.18 -2.39 -5.54
C TRP A 159 18.35 -1.41 -5.43
N ASP A 160 19.48 -1.73 -6.05
CA ASP A 160 20.67 -0.88 -6.02
C ASP A 160 20.65 0.18 -7.14
N GLN A 161 19.75 0.05 -8.10
CA GLN A 161 19.57 0.98 -9.22
C GLN A 161 18.58 2.12 -8.92
N LEU A 162 17.74 1.96 -7.89
CA LEU A 162 16.70 2.93 -7.52
C LEU A 162 17.23 4.16 -6.75
N GLY A 163 18.54 4.22 -6.47
CA GLY A 163 19.13 5.31 -5.71
C GLY A 163 18.68 5.36 -4.24
N ALA A 164 19.06 6.43 -3.53
CA ALA A 164 18.87 6.53 -2.07
C ALA A 164 17.46 6.92 -1.63
N GLY A 165 16.64 7.49 -2.52
CA GLY A 165 15.32 8.01 -2.18
C GLY A 165 14.30 7.96 -3.29
N PRO A 166 14.09 6.81 -3.95
CA PRO A 166 13.14 6.69 -5.06
C PRO A 166 11.71 7.02 -4.62
N HIS A 167 10.91 7.49 -5.57
CA HIS A 167 9.48 7.70 -5.41
C HIS A 167 8.72 6.38 -5.25
N HIS A 168 7.69 6.40 -4.39
CA HIS A 168 6.91 5.21 -4.07
C HIS A 168 6.36 4.45 -5.29
N PRO A 169 5.73 5.08 -6.30
CA PRO A 169 5.21 4.36 -7.47
C PRO A 169 6.27 3.58 -8.25
N VAL A 170 7.49 4.13 -8.38
CA VAL A 170 8.60 3.45 -9.08
C VAL A 170 9.04 2.21 -8.31
N VAL A 171 9.18 2.33 -6.98
CA VAL A 171 9.52 1.19 -6.11
C VAL A 171 8.41 0.13 -6.14
N LEU A 172 7.15 0.53 -6.11
CA LEU A 172 5.99 -0.38 -6.15
C LEU A 172 5.94 -1.14 -7.48
N GLY A 173 6.19 -0.47 -8.61
CA GLY A 173 6.31 -1.11 -9.92
C GLY A 173 7.43 -2.14 -9.98
N ALA A 174 8.62 -1.77 -9.48
CA ALA A 174 9.74 -2.69 -9.38
C ALA A 174 9.42 -3.89 -8.44
N ALA A 175 8.75 -3.64 -7.31
CA ALA A 175 8.28 -4.70 -6.39
C ALA A 175 7.32 -5.68 -7.06
N CYS A 176 6.40 -5.18 -7.87
CA CYS A 176 5.50 -6.01 -8.66
C CYS A 176 6.26 -6.86 -9.67
N ALA A 177 7.15 -6.27 -10.47
CA ALA A 177 7.95 -7.01 -11.45
C ALA A 177 8.83 -8.10 -10.79
N VAL A 178 9.51 -7.77 -9.68
CA VAL A 178 10.29 -8.74 -8.90
C VAL A 178 9.40 -9.84 -8.29
N SER A 179 8.11 -9.58 -8.10
CA SER A 179 7.13 -10.56 -7.62
C SER A 179 6.46 -11.36 -8.74
N GLY A 180 6.81 -11.11 -10.02
CA GLY A 180 6.21 -11.77 -11.18
C GLY A 180 4.81 -11.25 -11.53
N LEU A 181 4.45 -10.06 -11.07
CA LEU A 181 3.19 -9.40 -11.38
C LEU A 181 3.28 -8.61 -12.70
N PRO A 182 2.19 -8.52 -13.48
CA PRO A 182 2.15 -7.71 -14.70
C PRO A 182 2.00 -6.20 -14.40
N PRO A 183 2.33 -5.32 -15.36
CA PRO A 183 2.22 -3.87 -15.20
C PRO A 183 0.84 -3.38 -14.76
N ARG A 184 -0.24 -3.94 -15.33
CA ARG A 184 -1.62 -3.69 -14.86
C ARG A 184 -1.83 -3.91 -13.36
N ALA A 185 -1.21 -4.95 -12.78
CA ALA A 185 -1.34 -5.22 -11.35
C ALA A 185 -0.59 -4.17 -10.51
N ALA A 186 0.57 -3.71 -10.98
CA ALA A 186 1.29 -2.60 -10.36
C ALA A 186 0.49 -1.30 -10.40
N ALA A 187 -0.15 -1.02 -11.54
CA ALA A 187 -1.04 0.12 -11.72
C ALA A 187 -2.22 0.07 -10.75
N LEU A 188 -2.87 -1.10 -10.65
CA LEU A 188 -4.01 -1.32 -9.76
C LEU A 188 -3.62 -1.15 -8.29
N ALA A 189 -2.48 -1.70 -7.86
CA ALA A 189 -1.96 -1.50 -6.50
C ALA A 189 -1.72 -0.02 -6.21
N ALA A 190 -1.09 0.71 -7.13
CA ALA A 190 -0.79 2.13 -6.95
C ALA A 190 -2.04 3.01 -6.84
N VAL A 191 -3.04 2.81 -7.71
CA VAL A 191 -4.29 3.57 -7.66
C VAL A 191 -5.15 3.16 -6.47
N HIS A 192 -5.11 1.89 -6.06
CA HIS A 192 -5.77 1.41 -4.84
C HIS A 192 -5.19 2.09 -3.59
N ASP A 193 -3.86 2.10 -3.44
CA ASP A 193 -3.18 2.79 -2.34
C ASP A 193 -3.53 4.28 -2.29
N ALA A 194 -3.64 4.91 -3.46
CA ALA A 194 -3.98 6.32 -3.57
C ALA A 194 -5.35 6.65 -2.96
N VAL A 195 -6.32 5.72 -2.96
CA VAL A 195 -7.67 5.93 -2.41
C VAL A 195 -7.89 5.27 -1.05
N ALA A 196 -7.26 4.11 -0.78
CA ALA A 196 -7.44 3.37 0.46
C ALA A 196 -6.86 4.14 1.67
N GLY A 197 -5.67 4.73 1.51
CA GLY A 197 -5.04 5.55 2.56
C GLY A 197 -5.96 6.67 3.06
N PRO A 198 -6.37 7.61 2.20
CA PRO A 198 -7.32 8.66 2.57
C PRO A 198 -8.63 8.13 3.15
N ALA A 199 -9.24 7.10 2.58
CA ALA A 199 -10.49 6.55 3.13
C ALA A 199 -10.35 6.09 4.59
N THR A 200 -9.25 5.41 4.95
CA THR A 200 -8.98 5.03 6.35
C THR A 200 -8.66 6.22 7.24
N ALA A 201 -8.11 7.30 6.68
CA ALA A 201 -7.90 8.55 7.42
C ALA A 201 -9.23 9.26 7.70
N ALA A 202 -10.21 9.20 6.79
CA ALA A 202 -11.53 9.82 6.95
C ALA A 202 -12.26 9.30 8.19
N VAL A 203 -12.23 7.99 8.43
CA VAL A 203 -12.82 7.38 9.64
C VAL A 203 -12.21 7.97 10.92
N ARG A 204 -10.89 8.20 10.93
CA ARG A 204 -10.16 8.75 12.09
C ARG A 204 -10.37 10.25 12.27
N LEU A 205 -10.52 10.99 11.18
CA LEU A 205 -10.66 12.46 11.20
C LEU A 205 -12.09 12.91 11.47
N LEU A 206 -13.07 12.23 10.86
CA LEU A 206 -14.48 12.65 10.85
C LEU A 206 -15.40 11.72 11.65
N GLY A 207 -14.89 10.56 12.11
CA GLY A 207 -15.73 9.57 12.78
C GLY A 207 -16.77 8.93 11.85
N LEU A 208 -16.52 8.88 10.54
CA LEU A 208 -17.43 8.27 9.57
C LEU A 208 -17.62 6.78 9.88
N ASP A 209 -18.80 6.25 9.53
CA ASP A 209 -19.05 4.81 9.61
C ASP A 209 -18.04 4.03 8.76
N PRO A 210 -17.25 3.11 9.35
CA PRO A 210 -16.26 2.33 8.61
C PRO A 210 -16.90 1.50 7.50
N PHE A 211 -18.11 0.98 7.68
CA PHE A 211 -18.77 0.16 6.67
C PHE A 211 -19.19 1.00 5.46
N ALA A 212 -19.82 2.15 5.69
CA ALA A 212 -20.18 3.10 4.63
C ALA A 212 -18.93 3.61 3.88
N THR A 213 -17.83 3.86 4.58
CA THR A 213 -16.55 4.27 3.98
C THR A 213 -15.98 3.19 3.06
N HIS A 214 -15.99 1.92 3.49
CA HIS A 214 -15.53 0.82 2.64
C HIS A 214 -16.51 0.52 1.49
N ALA A 215 -17.81 0.75 1.68
CA ALA A 215 -18.79 0.68 0.60
C ALA A 215 -18.52 1.76 -0.47
N ALA A 216 -18.12 2.96 -0.08
CA ALA A 216 -17.66 3.99 -1.01
C ALA A 216 -16.44 3.52 -1.81
N LEU A 217 -15.39 3.03 -1.13
CA LEU A 217 -14.22 2.44 -1.80
C LEU A 217 -14.59 1.34 -2.79
N ALA A 218 -15.49 0.42 -2.42
CA ALA A 218 -15.93 -0.64 -3.31
C ALA A 218 -16.62 -0.11 -4.58
N ARG A 219 -17.40 0.99 -4.48
CA ARG A 219 -18.01 1.66 -5.64
C ARG A 219 -16.99 2.31 -6.58
N LEU A 220 -15.78 2.61 -6.13
CA LEU A 220 -14.70 3.10 -6.99
C LEU A 220 -14.06 1.99 -7.84
N GLY A 221 -14.33 0.70 -7.57
CA GLY A 221 -13.70 -0.44 -8.24
C GLY A 221 -13.61 -0.32 -9.77
N PRO A 222 -14.72 -0.07 -10.49
CA PRO A 222 -14.69 0.11 -11.94
C PRO A 222 -13.75 1.24 -12.41
N LEU A 223 -13.72 2.37 -11.69
CA LEU A 223 -12.81 3.48 -12.02
C LEU A 223 -11.35 3.08 -11.80
N LEU A 224 -11.05 2.35 -10.72
CA LEU A 224 -9.68 1.87 -10.46
C LEU A 224 -9.23 0.89 -11.55
N ASP A 225 -10.12 0.01 -12.00
CA ASP A 225 -9.85 -0.91 -13.11
C ASP A 225 -9.60 -0.17 -14.43
N GLU A 226 -10.37 0.88 -14.72
CA GLU A 226 -10.19 1.74 -15.90
C GLU A 226 -8.84 2.46 -15.87
N VAL A 227 -8.48 3.08 -14.74
CA VAL A 227 -7.18 3.75 -14.57
C VAL A 227 -6.03 2.76 -14.70
N ALA A 228 -6.15 1.56 -14.10
CA ALA A 228 -5.12 0.53 -14.20
C ALA A 228 -4.96 0.02 -15.64
N ALA A 229 -6.06 -0.15 -16.38
CA ALA A 229 -6.02 -0.56 -17.77
C ALA A 229 -5.43 0.52 -18.69
N ASP A 230 -5.69 1.81 -18.42
CA ASP A 230 -5.06 2.91 -19.16
C ASP A 230 -3.55 3.02 -18.89
N ALA A 231 -3.15 2.90 -17.63
CA ALA A 231 -1.75 2.86 -17.26
C ALA A 231 -1.00 1.69 -17.93
N ASP A 232 -1.62 0.50 -18.00
CA ASP A 232 -1.04 -0.67 -18.66
C ASP A 232 -0.80 -0.44 -20.16
N ARG A 233 -1.72 0.24 -20.86
CA ARG A 233 -1.54 0.60 -22.28
C ARG A 233 -0.30 1.46 -22.52
N HIS A 234 0.05 2.33 -21.58
CA HIS A 234 1.19 3.24 -21.68
C HIS A 234 2.45 2.70 -20.99
N ALA A 235 2.43 1.50 -20.40
CA ALA A 235 3.54 0.98 -19.59
C ALA A 235 4.85 0.78 -20.37
N ALA A 236 4.79 0.68 -21.70
CA ALA A 236 5.95 0.58 -22.57
C ALA A 236 6.25 1.87 -23.36
N ALA A 237 5.52 2.95 -23.11
CA ALA A 237 5.77 4.25 -23.73
C ALA A 237 7.07 4.88 -23.20
N ASP A 238 7.54 5.92 -23.89
CA ASP A 238 8.61 6.77 -23.37
C ASP A 238 8.17 7.39 -22.02
N PRO A 239 9.00 7.40 -20.97
CA PRO A 239 8.71 8.10 -19.72
C PRO A 239 8.18 9.53 -19.89
N ALA A 240 8.63 10.26 -20.92
CA ALA A 240 8.17 11.62 -21.23
C ALA A 240 6.68 11.66 -21.66
N ASP A 241 6.18 10.59 -22.27
CA ASP A 241 4.80 10.48 -22.78
C ASP A 241 3.81 9.97 -21.72
N LEU A 242 4.29 9.60 -20.53
CA LEU A 242 3.42 9.14 -19.45
C LEU A 242 2.50 10.28 -18.95
N PRO A 243 1.26 9.93 -18.51
CA PRO A 243 0.29 10.88 -17.99
C PRO A 243 0.87 11.88 -16.98
N ALA A 244 0.45 13.14 -17.13
CA ALA A 244 0.90 14.28 -16.31
C ALA A 244 -0.28 15.02 -15.66
N SER A 245 -1.36 14.32 -15.33
CA SER A 245 -2.55 14.90 -14.70
C SER A 245 -2.19 15.68 -13.43
N SER A 246 -2.56 16.96 -13.39
CA SER A 246 -2.23 17.85 -12.28
C SER A 246 -3.24 17.76 -11.12
N THR A 247 -2.80 18.01 -9.89
CA THR A 247 -3.67 18.11 -8.71
C THR A 247 -3.42 19.38 -7.89
N PRO A 248 -3.71 20.58 -8.43
CA PRO A 248 -3.33 21.83 -7.76
C PRO A 248 -3.86 21.97 -6.33
N LEU A 249 -5.08 21.50 -6.07
CA LEU A 249 -5.66 21.54 -4.73
C LEU A 249 -4.91 20.63 -3.74
N LEU A 250 -4.48 19.44 -4.16
CA LEU A 250 -3.67 18.55 -3.31
C LEU A 250 -2.25 19.09 -3.14
N ASP A 251 -1.67 19.71 -4.17
CA ASP A 251 -0.36 20.34 -4.10
C ASP A 251 -0.35 21.46 -3.06
N LEU A 252 -1.35 22.35 -3.10
CA LEU A 252 -1.53 23.44 -2.16
C LEU A 252 -1.84 22.93 -0.75
N ALA A 253 -2.78 21.98 -0.63
CA ALA A 253 -3.17 21.41 0.65
C ALA A 253 -1.98 20.73 1.36
N ALA A 254 -1.12 20.03 0.61
CA ALA A 254 0.08 19.42 1.15
C ALA A 254 1.12 20.45 1.63
N GLN A 255 1.28 21.56 0.90
CA GLN A 255 2.16 22.65 1.35
C GLN A 255 1.63 23.33 2.61
N GLN A 256 0.32 23.58 2.67
CA GLN A 256 -0.31 24.15 3.86
C GLN A 256 -0.20 23.22 5.06
N HIS A 257 -0.49 21.92 4.89
CA HIS A 257 -0.37 20.93 5.95
C HIS A 257 1.06 20.78 6.48
N ALA A 258 2.06 20.98 5.62
CA ALA A 258 3.46 20.96 6.03
C ALA A 258 3.82 22.07 7.04
N THR A 259 3.06 23.17 7.10
CA THR A 259 3.27 24.27 8.04
C THR A 259 2.49 24.12 9.35
N TRP A 260 1.69 23.06 9.52
CA TRP A 260 0.89 22.88 10.73
C TRP A 260 1.72 22.35 11.90
N GLU A 261 1.55 22.97 13.07
CA GLU A 261 2.20 22.54 14.31
C GLU A 261 1.59 21.27 14.89
N VAL A 262 0.26 21.14 14.80
CA VAL A 262 -0.50 19.97 15.28
C VAL A 262 -1.18 19.33 14.10
N ARG A 263 -0.89 18.04 13.89
CA ARG A 263 -1.46 17.21 12.83
C ARG A 263 -1.56 15.77 13.29
N LEU A 264 -2.63 15.09 12.89
CA LEU A 264 -2.86 13.68 13.16
C LEU A 264 -2.05 12.79 12.22
N PHE A 265 -1.84 13.25 10.97
CA PHE A 265 -1.10 12.53 9.94
C PHE A 265 0.23 13.21 9.61
N ALA A 266 1.17 12.43 9.09
CA ALA A 266 2.47 12.92 8.67
C ALA A 266 2.42 13.71 7.34
N SER A 267 1.34 13.56 6.56
CA SER A 267 1.01 14.35 5.37
C SER A 267 -0.46 14.16 4.97
#